data_AF-A0A9X1UV45-F1
#
_entry.id   AF-A0A9X1UV45-F1
#
_cell.length_a   1.000
_cell.length_b   1.000
_cell.length_c   1.000
_cell.angle_alpha   90.00
_cell.angle_beta   90.00
_cell.angle_gamma   90.00
#
_symmetry.space_group_name_H-M   'P 1'
#
loop_
_entity.id
_entity.type
_entity.pdbx_description
1 polymer ?
#
loop_
_entity_poly.entity_id
_entity_poly.type
_entity_poly.pdbx_seq_one_letter_code
_entity_poly.pdbx_strand_id
1 'polypeptide(L)'
;MRTTLILFCMMLFLMSCKDNKENAEKEIEENQTESIESKEKTGGTSQDQPINQNPDVPDSDTANSDSEVNPDTGNSIAGTYIRSDHPEDWNCSCFCLEVKMSGTSELCLSEDKLYVNGRFEQSGNNINVYYSGKSSKTTDSEIPWDKFEKNTPIAVLSPSGNGFDLDWKGFTIDGKIAVDYALYGKKTLEGTYKRK
;
A
#
# COMPACT_ATOMS: atom_id res chain seq x y z
N MET A 1 30.82 -60.12 2.07
CA MET A 1 29.74 -60.08 3.08
C MET A 1 29.40 -58.62 3.35
N ARG A 2 28.11 -58.27 3.19
CA ARG A 2 27.34 -57.28 3.98
C ARG A 2 28.07 -55.94 4.24
N THR A 3 27.78 -54.85 3.52
CA THR A 3 26.58 -54.03 3.76
C THR A 3 26.34 -53.03 2.61
N THR A 4 25.49 -53.39 1.66
CA THR A 4 24.83 -52.45 0.73
C THR A 4 23.35 -52.80 0.71
N LEU A 5 22.60 -52.35 1.72
CA LEU A 5 21.15 -52.57 1.79
C LEU A 5 20.45 -51.58 2.75
N ILE A 6 20.59 -50.28 2.52
CA ILE A 6 19.72 -49.26 3.13
C ILE A 6 19.37 -48.23 2.05
N LEU A 7 18.78 -48.72 0.95
CA LEU A 7 18.27 -47.89 -0.14
C LEU A 7 16.98 -48.50 -0.67
N PHE A 8 15.92 -48.62 0.16
CA PHE A 8 14.58 -48.99 -0.34
C PHE A 8 13.44 -48.86 0.70
N CYS A 9 13.22 -47.69 1.36
CA CYS A 9 12.09 -47.59 2.30
C CYS A 9 11.41 -46.21 2.44
N MET A 10 11.42 -45.36 1.40
CA MET A 10 10.64 -44.11 1.44
C MET A 10 10.00 -43.73 0.10
N MET A 11 9.42 -44.72 -0.58
CA MET A 11 8.30 -44.50 -1.49
C MET A 11 7.14 -45.30 -0.93
N LEU A 12 6.10 -44.63 -0.42
CA LEU A 12 4.71 -45.12 -0.30
C LEU A 12 3.88 -44.11 0.51
N PHE A 13 3.53 -42.97 -0.08
CA PHE A 13 2.37 -42.17 0.32
C PHE A 13 1.75 -41.49 -0.91
N LEU A 14 1.13 -42.29 -1.78
CA LEU A 14 0.21 -41.79 -2.81
C LEU A 14 -1.02 -42.71 -2.90
N MET A 15 -2.05 -42.35 -2.14
CA MET A 15 -3.48 -42.66 -2.31
C MET A 15 -4.20 -41.88 -1.19
N SER A 16 -5.37 -41.26 -1.30
CA SER A 16 -6.34 -41.02 -2.37
C SER A 16 -7.45 -40.21 -1.67
N CYS A 17 -7.99 -39.14 -2.27
CA CYS A 17 -9.36 -38.71 -2.03
C CYS A 17 -9.88 -37.99 -3.27
N LYS A 18 -10.47 -38.81 -4.11
CA LYS A 18 -11.42 -38.49 -5.17
C LYS A 18 -12.76 -38.22 -4.52
N ASP A 19 -13.37 -37.07 -4.80
CA ASP A 19 -14.81 -37.05 -5.05
C ASP A 19 -15.21 -35.95 -6.03
N ASN A 20 -16.15 -36.34 -6.88
CA ASN A 20 -16.65 -35.67 -8.06
C ASN A 20 -18.08 -35.22 -7.76
N LYS A 21 -18.47 -33.99 -8.10
CA LYS A 21 -19.86 -33.69 -8.48
C LYS A 21 -20.00 -32.35 -9.20
N GLU A 22 -20.75 -32.46 -10.28
CA GLU A 22 -21.14 -31.50 -11.31
C GLU A 22 -22.05 -30.35 -10.84
N ASN A 23 -22.03 -29.30 -11.68
CA ASN A 23 -23.14 -28.46 -12.16
C ASN A 23 -24.17 -27.91 -11.18
N ALA A 24 -24.21 -26.59 -11.10
CA ALA A 24 -25.46 -25.84 -11.14
C ALA A 24 -25.22 -24.50 -11.84
N GLU A 25 -25.39 -24.52 -13.16
CA GLU A 25 -25.76 -23.38 -13.98
C GLU A 25 -27.06 -22.79 -13.39
N LYS A 26 -27.06 -21.49 -13.10
CA LYS A 26 -28.29 -20.75 -12.83
C LYS A 26 -28.30 -19.48 -13.70
N GLU A 27 -29.20 -19.52 -14.66
CA GLU A 27 -29.76 -18.38 -15.37
C GLU A 27 -30.11 -17.24 -14.42
N ILE A 28 -29.79 -16.01 -14.82
CA ILE A 28 -30.54 -14.82 -14.42
C ILE A 28 -30.86 -14.07 -15.71
N GLU A 29 -32.13 -14.16 -16.09
CA GLU A 29 -32.79 -13.34 -17.10
C GLU A 29 -33.42 -12.10 -16.43
N GLU A 30 -33.66 -11.07 -17.25
CA GLU A 30 -34.48 -9.85 -17.03
C GLU A 30 -33.88 -8.76 -16.12
N ASN A 31 -33.36 -7.62 -16.60
CA ASN A 31 -33.89 -6.59 -17.51
C ASN A 31 -35.06 -5.78 -16.87
N GLN A 32 -34.76 -4.57 -16.38
CA GLN A 32 -35.58 -3.34 -16.48
C GLN A 32 -34.95 -2.21 -15.65
N THR A 33 -34.48 -1.16 -16.33
CA THR A 33 -34.28 0.17 -15.72
C THR A 33 -35.06 1.15 -16.58
N GLU A 34 -36.25 1.52 -16.10
CA GLU A 34 -37.02 2.60 -16.69
C GLU A 34 -36.53 3.96 -16.19
N SER A 35 -36.35 4.83 -17.17
CA SER A 35 -36.07 6.25 -17.13
C SER A 35 -37.20 7.05 -16.48
N ILE A 36 -36.87 8.14 -15.76
CA ILE A 36 -37.72 9.35 -15.77
C ILE A 36 -36.82 10.59 -15.86
N GLU A 37 -36.92 11.24 -17.02
CA GLU A 37 -36.53 12.62 -17.32
C GLU A 37 -37.69 13.57 -16.98
N SER A 38 -37.36 14.78 -16.50
CA SER A 38 -38.07 16.09 -16.68
C SER A 38 -37.96 16.93 -15.40
N LYS A 39 -37.86 18.26 -15.36
CA LYS A 39 -37.52 19.35 -16.29
C LYS A 39 -37.54 20.63 -15.40
N GLU A 40 -36.72 21.62 -15.72
CA GLU A 40 -36.64 22.94 -15.07
C GLU A 40 -37.99 23.69 -14.92
N LYS A 41 -38.14 24.62 -13.97
CA LYS A 41 -37.78 26.07 -14.10
C LYS A 41 -38.59 27.03 -13.18
N THR A 42 -37.89 28.04 -12.64
CA THR A 42 -38.29 29.46 -12.37
C THR A 42 -39.05 29.88 -11.09
N GLY A 43 -38.45 30.82 -10.34
CA GLY A 43 -39.01 32.19 -10.16
C GLY A 43 -39.28 32.76 -8.74
N GLY A 44 -38.69 33.93 -8.43
CA GLY A 44 -39.28 35.02 -7.60
C GLY A 44 -38.78 35.20 -6.14
N THR A 45 -37.77 36.03 -5.82
CA THR A 45 -37.74 37.49 -5.48
C THR A 45 -38.25 37.90 -4.08
N SER A 46 -37.39 38.50 -3.23
CA SER A 46 -37.52 39.88 -2.67
C SER A 46 -36.74 40.16 -1.36
N GLN A 47 -35.92 41.24 -1.41
CA GLN A 47 -35.66 42.31 -0.39
C GLN A 47 -35.03 41.95 0.97
N ASP A 48 -34.22 42.76 1.67
CA ASP A 48 -33.82 44.17 1.55
C ASP A 48 -32.50 44.40 2.34
N GLN A 49 -31.76 45.46 2.00
CA GLN A 49 -30.51 45.96 2.61
C GLN A 49 -30.81 46.80 3.89
N PRO A 50 -29.85 47.21 4.77
CA PRO A 50 -28.86 48.24 4.40
C PRO A 50 -27.48 48.23 5.09
N ILE A 51 -26.63 49.06 4.49
CA ILE A 51 -25.23 49.47 4.70
C ILE A 51 -25.00 50.22 6.03
N ASN A 52 -23.79 50.13 6.60
CA ASN A 52 -23.20 51.26 7.33
C ASN A 52 -21.66 51.33 7.19
N GLN A 53 -21.13 52.55 7.11
CA GLN A 53 -19.76 52.96 6.75
C GLN A 53 -18.88 53.27 8.01
N ASN A 54 -17.56 53.00 7.90
CA ASN A 54 -16.29 53.57 8.47
C ASN A 54 -16.32 54.66 9.61
N PRO A 55 -15.22 54.97 10.39
CA PRO A 55 -13.77 54.88 10.09
C PRO A 55 -12.77 54.59 11.28
N ASP A 56 -11.46 54.64 10.93
CA ASP A 56 -10.16 54.58 11.65
C ASP A 56 -10.00 54.83 13.17
N VAL A 57 -9.00 54.17 13.80
CA VAL A 57 -7.72 54.74 14.33
C VAL A 57 -6.89 53.66 15.09
N PRO A 58 -5.54 53.69 15.08
CA PRO A 58 -4.64 52.61 15.50
C PRO A 58 -4.02 52.81 16.90
N ASP A 59 -3.55 51.74 17.56
CA ASP A 59 -2.50 51.88 18.59
C ASP A 59 -1.67 50.60 18.88
N SER A 60 -0.39 50.90 19.06
CA SER A 60 0.83 50.29 19.60
C SER A 60 0.98 48.80 19.99
N ASP A 61 2.08 48.25 19.47
CA ASP A 61 3.20 47.60 20.15
C ASP A 61 2.94 46.87 21.49
N THR A 62 3.23 45.57 21.54
CA THR A 62 4.30 45.02 22.40
C THR A 62 4.62 43.58 21.97
N ALA A 63 5.90 43.36 21.68
CA ALA A 63 6.49 42.06 21.43
C ALA A 63 6.36 41.15 22.67
N ASN A 64 5.90 39.91 22.47
CA ASN A 64 6.42 38.76 23.19
C ASN A 64 6.72 37.68 22.16
N SER A 65 8.01 37.60 21.85
CA SER A 65 8.61 36.61 20.98
C SER A 65 8.80 35.32 21.79
N ASP A 66 7.70 34.65 22.10
CA ASP A 66 7.72 33.22 22.37
C ASP A 66 7.17 32.54 21.12
N SER A 67 8.05 32.37 20.13
CA SER A 67 7.83 31.41 19.08
C SER A 67 7.84 30.03 19.75
N GLU A 68 6.68 29.61 20.27
CA GLU A 68 6.30 28.22 20.22
C GLU A 68 6.65 27.74 18.81
N VAL A 69 7.63 26.85 18.73
CA VAL A 69 7.89 26.10 17.52
C VAL A 69 6.64 25.29 17.29
N ASN A 70 5.73 25.88 16.55
CA ASN A 70 4.55 25.23 16.03
C ASN A 70 5.10 24.09 15.15
N PRO A 71 4.90 22.80 15.48
CA PRO A 71 5.27 21.72 14.59
C PRO A 71 4.30 21.63 13.40
N ASP A 72 3.50 22.68 13.13
CA ASP A 72 2.77 22.87 11.88
C ASP A 72 3.68 23.49 10.82
N THR A 73 4.74 22.77 10.47
CA THR A 73 5.19 22.76 9.08
C THR A 73 4.78 21.41 8.55
N GLY A 74 3.65 21.36 7.82
CA GLY A 74 3.05 20.15 7.29
C GLY A 74 4.04 19.36 6.44
N ASN A 75 4.84 18.51 7.09
CA ASN A 75 5.68 17.52 6.42
C ASN A 75 4.72 16.49 5.84
N SER A 76 4.33 16.71 4.59
CA SER A 76 3.61 15.72 3.82
C SER A 76 4.37 14.40 3.91
N ILE A 77 3.71 13.40 4.50
CA ILE A 77 4.17 12.00 4.63
C ILE A 77 4.44 11.41 3.24
N ALA A 78 3.76 11.92 2.21
CA ALA A 78 3.98 11.53 0.84
C ALA A 78 5.32 12.07 0.32
N GLY A 79 6.03 11.23 -0.42
CA GLY A 79 7.33 11.57 -1.00
C GLY A 79 8.12 10.33 -1.40
N THR A 80 9.29 10.58 -1.97
CA THR A 80 10.26 9.54 -2.28
C THR A 80 11.28 9.44 -1.15
N TYR A 81 11.53 8.22 -0.71
CA TYR A 81 12.49 7.90 0.33
C TYR A 81 13.50 6.89 -0.22
N ILE A 82 14.76 7.03 0.15
CA ILE A 82 15.86 6.14 -0.26
C ILE A 82 16.36 5.36 0.95
N ARG A 83 16.68 4.08 0.76
CA ARG A 83 17.22 3.23 1.83
C ARG A 83 18.61 3.74 2.24
N SER A 84 18.82 3.88 3.54
CA SER A 84 19.96 4.63 4.09
C SER A 84 21.31 3.95 3.85
N ASP A 85 21.33 2.64 3.69
CA ASP A 85 22.49 1.82 3.39
C ASP A 85 22.74 1.63 1.88
N HIS A 86 21.89 2.19 1.02
CA HIS A 86 22.03 2.22 -0.44
C HIS A 86 21.90 3.64 -1.02
N PRO A 87 22.72 4.61 -0.57
CA PRO A 87 22.66 5.99 -1.08
C PRO A 87 23.04 6.12 -2.56
N GLU A 88 23.75 5.13 -3.12
CA GLU A 88 24.12 5.07 -4.53
C GLU A 88 22.92 4.89 -5.48
N ASP A 89 21.79 4.34 -4.99
CA ASP A 89 20.56 4.19 -5.78
C ASP A 89 19.74 5.49 -5.86
N TRP A 90 20.42 6.60 -6.11
CA TRP A 90 19.78 7.91 -6.22
C TRP A 90 18.73 7.94 -7.33
N ASN A 91 18.84 7.11 -8.36
CA ASN A 91 17.86 7.04 -9.45
C ASN A 91 16.67 6.12 -9.16
N CYS A 92 16.61 5.52 -7.96
CA CYS A 92 15.49 4.69 -7.51
C CYS A 92 15.24 3.47 -8.42
N SER A 93 16.30 2.73 -8.74
CA SER A 93 16.21 1.46 -9.44
C SER A 93 15.50 0.38 -8.62
N CYS A 94 15.75 0.31 -7.31
CA CYS A 94 15.15 -0.73 -6.45
C CYS A 94 15.03 -0.37 -4.95
N PHE A 95 15.90 0.49 -4.42
CA PHE A 95 16.00 0.79 -2.99
C PHE A 95 15.30 2.10 -2.58
N CYS A 96 14.31 2.53 -3.36
CA CYS A 96 13.45 3.66 -3.02
C CYS A 96 12.02 3.22 -2.71
N LEU A 97 11.37 4.00 -1.87
CA LEU A 97 9.94 3.93 -1.61
C LEU A 97 9.27 5.23 -2.08
N GLU A 98 8.33 5.12 -3.01
CA GLU A 98 7.40 6.21 -3.29
C GLU A 98 6.19 6.06 -2.36
N VAL A 99 6.19 6.80 -1.26
CA VAL A 99 5.08 6.81 -0.31
C VAL A 99 4.00 7.77 -0.84
N LYS A 100 2.80 7.25 -1.07
CA LYS A 100 1.62 8.05 -1.45
C LYS A 100 0.37 7.54 -0.77
N MET A 101 -0.42 8.45 -0.21
CA MET A 101 -1.63 8.13 0.56
C MET A 101 -2.84 7.83 -0.32
N SER A 102 -2.70 7.91 -1.65
CA SER A 102 -3.73 7.56 -2.62
C SER A 102 -3.12 6.74 -3.77
N GLY A 103 -3.89 5.78 -4.29
CA GLY A 103 -3.43 4.85 -5.34
C GLY A 103 -2.43 3.81 -4.83
N THR A 104 -1.55 3.35 -5.72
CA THR A 104 -0.55 2.31 -5.44
C THR A 104 0.81 2.68 -5.99
N SER A 105 1.89 2.46 -5.26
CA SER A 105 3.26 2.60 -5.78
C SER A 105 3.92 1.26 -5.97
N GLU A 106 4.89 1.23 -6.88
CA GLU A 106 5.66 0.04 -7.17
C GLU A 106 6.77 -0.15 -6.12
N LEU A 107 6.93 -1.40 -5.67
CA LEU A 107 7.95 -1.83 -4.73
C LEU A 107 8.83 -2.87 -5.44
N CYS A 108 10.15 -2.67 -5.40
CA CYS A 108 11.11 -3.61 -5.95
C CYS A 108 11.47 -4.67 -4.91
N LEU A 109 11.22 -5.94 -5.22
CA LEU A 109 11.55 -7.08 -4.35
C LEU A 109 12.85 -7.76 -4.75
N SER A 110 13.22 -7.65 -6.02
CA SER A 110 14.51 -8.07 -6.58
C SER A 110 14.76 -7.25 -7.84
N GLU A 111 15.94 -6.66 -7.93
CA GLU A 111 16.39 -5.90 -9.10
C GLU A 111 16.07 -6.63 -10.41
N ASP A 112 15.50 -5.88 -11.35
CA ASP A 112 15.18 -6.28 -12.73
C ASP A 112 14.30 -7.54 -12.91
N LYS A 113 13.68 -8.03 -11.83
CA LYS A 113 12.94 -9.32 -11.87
C LYS A 113 11.59 -9.26 -11.19
N LEU A 114 11.51 -8.68 -10.00
CA LEU A 114 10.34 -8.82 -9.13
C LEU A 114 9.90 -7.47 -8.57
N TYR A 115 8.72 -7.04 -8.99
CA TYR A 115 8.06 -5.80 -8.58
C TYR A 115 6.59 -6.05 -8.19
N VAL A 116 6.11 -5.38 -7.15
CA VAL A 116 4.71 -5.46 -6.72
C VAL A 116 4.15 -4.07 -6.52
N ASN A 117 2.84 -3.92 -6.62
CA ASN A 117 2.15 -2.69 -6.28
C ASN A 117 1.72 -2.74 -4.82
N GLY A 118 2.12 -1.73 -4.04
CA GLY A 118 1.74 -1.51 -2.65
C GLY A 118 0.76 -0.35 -2.50
N ARG A 119 -0.27 -0.53 -1.69
CA ARG A 119 -1.20 0.51 -1.25
C ARG A 119 -0.85 0.92 0.18
N PHE A 120 -0.75 2.21 0.44
CA PHE A 120 -0.32 2.74 1.73
C PHE A 120 -1.55 3.25 2.48
N GLU A 121 -1.69 2.85 3.73
CA GLU A 121 -2.74 3.37 4.61
C GLU A 121 -2.15 3.75 5.96
N GLN A 122 -2.50 4.96 6.41
CA GLN A 122 -2.10 5.42 7.72
C GLN A 122 -2.82 4.62 8.82
N SER A 123 -2.08 4.18 9.83
CA SER A 123 -2.58 3.45 10.98
C SER A 123 -1.91 4.02 12.25
N GLY A 124 -2.57 5.00 12.86
CA GLY A 124 -1.98 5.81 13.92
C GLY A 124 -0.74 6.56 13.41
N ASN A 125 0.40 6.33 14.06
CA ASN A 125 1.69 6.91 13.65
C ASN A 125 2.39 6.11 12.54
N ASN A 126 1.96 4.88 12.30
CA ASN A 126 2.56 4.01 11.30
C ASN A 126 1.83 4.10 9.97
N ILE A 127 2.44 3.56 8.92
CA ILE A 127 1.81 3.37 7.62
C ILE A 127 1.90 1.89 7.28
N ASN A 128 0.75 1.26 7.13
CA ASN A 128 0.67 -0.11 6.65
C ASN A 128 0.76 -0.12 5.13
N VAL A 129 1.53 -1.06 4.61
CA VAL A 129 1.66 -1.30 3.17
C VAL A 129 0.94 -2.60 2.84
N TYR A 130 -0.04 -2.54 1.95
CA TYR A 130 -0.85 -3.68 1.54
C TYR A 130 -0.52 -4.07 0.10
N TYR A 131 -0.43 -5.38 -0.16
CA TYR A 131 -0.29 -5.87 -1.53
C TYR A 131 -1.53 -5.55 -2.37
N SER A 132 -1.34 -4.95 -3.54
CA SER A 132 -2.42 -4.63 -4.47
C SER A 132 -2.40 -5.48 -5.74
N GLY A 133 -1.24 -6.02 -6.11
CA GLY A 133 -1.07 -6.88 -7.27
C GLY A 133 0.38 -6.92 -7.76
N LYS A 134 0.65 -7.87 -8.66
CA LYS A 134 1.92 -7.93 -9.40
C LYS A 134 2.08 -6.67 -10.26
N SER A 135 3.29 -6.11 -10.33
CA SER A 135 3.59 -5.07 -11.33
C SER A 135 3.67 -5.65 -12.74
N SER A 136 3.38 -4.83 -13.76
CA SER A 136 3.62 -5.18 -15.17
C SER A 136 5.09 -5.41 -15.50
N LYS A 137 6.03 -4.88 -14.69
CA LYS A 137 7.48 -5.12 -14.84
C LYS A 137 7.92 -6.51 -14.37
N THR A 138 7.08 -7.23 -13.63
CA THR A 138 7.44 -8.54 -13.08
C THR A 138 7.26 -9.63 -14.10
N THR A 139 8.37 -10.25 -14.47
CA THR A 139 8.43 -11.32 -15.47
C THR A 139 8.19 -12.71 -14.87
N ASP A 140 8.33 -12.87 -13.56
CA ASP A 140 8.11 -14.15 -12.89
C ASP A 140 6.64 -14.56 -12.90
N SER A 141 6.39 -15.78 -13.40
CA SER A 141 5.07 -16.42 -13.45
C SER A 141 4.93 -17.62 -12.52
N GLU A 142 5.99 -18.02 -11.82
CA GLU A 142 5.97 -19.18 -10.91
C GLU A 142 5.40 -18.81 -9.55
N ILE A 143 5.60 -17.55 -9.12
CA ILE A 143 5.01 -17.03 -7.88
C ILE A 143 3.48 -16.99 -8.02
N PRO A 144 2.72 -17.53 -7.04
CA PRO A 144 1.26 -17.59 -7.08
C PRO A 144 0.63 -16.25 -6.71
N TRP A 145 0.86 -15.21 -7.52
CA TRP A 145 0.49 -13.82 -7.26
C TRP A 145 -1.00 -13.61 -6.92
N ASP A 146 -1.88 -14.43 -7.47
CA ASP A 146 -3.33 -14.37 -7.27
C ASP A 146 -3.78 -14.98 -5.94
N LYS A 147 -2.91 -15.75 -5.27
CA LYS A 147 -3.20 -16.34 -3.95
C LYS A 147 -2.85 -15.42 -2.79
N PHE A 148 -2.07 -14.37 -3.03
CA PHE A 148 -1.68 -13.46 -1.96
C PHE A 148 -2.84 -12.60 -1.51
N GLU A 149 -3.01 -12.52 -0.20
CA GLU A 149 -4.02 -11.69 0.41
C GLU A 149 -3.70 -10.19 0.23
N LYS A 150 -4.74 -9.39 -0.03
CA LYS A 150 -4.61 -7.94 -0.24
C LYS A 150 -4.94 -7.10 1.00
N ASN A 151 -5.53 -7.71 2.02
CA ASN A 151 -6.01 -7.03 3.23
C ASN A 151 -5.11 -7.27 4.45
N THR A 152 -4.01 -7.99 4.27
CA THR A 152 -2.99 -8.23 5.29
C THR A 152 -1.76 -7.37 4.96
N PRO A 153 -1.24 -6.54 5.88
CA PRO A 153 -0.05 -5.73 5.61
C PRO A 153 1.17 -6.59 5.26
N ILE A 154 1.82 -6.27 4.15
CA ILE A 154 3.08 -6.90 3.72
C ILE A 154 4.31 -6.18 4.27
N ALA A 155 4.15 -4.93 4.71
CA ALA A 155 5.16 -4.16 5.41
C ALA A 155 4.51 -3.10 6.31
N VAL A 156 5.29 -2.59 7.26
CA VAL A 156 4.91 -1.46 8.11
C VAL A 156 6.04 -0.43 8.09
N LEU A 157 5.69 0.82 7.81
CA LEU A 157 6.58 1.96 7.97
C LEU A 157 6.32 2.60 9.34
N SER A 158 7.37 2.67 10.16
CA SER A 158 7.35 3.38 11.44
C SER A 158 8.16 4.67 11.32
N PRO A 159 7.66 5.84 11.76
CA PRO A 159 8.43 7.08 11.70
C PRO A 159 9.77 6.95 12.44
N SER A 160 10.85 7.43 11.80
CA SER A 160 12.20 7.36 12.36
C SER A 160 13.02 8.57 11.92
N GLY A 161 13.26 9.52 12.83
CA GLY A 161 13.97 10.77 12.54
C GLY A 161 13.34 11.55 11.37
N ASN A 162 14.07 11.68 10.27
CA ASN A 162 13.64 12.36 9.04
C ASN A 162 13.08 11.42 7.96
N GLY A 163 12.70 10.19 8.32
CA GLY A 163 12.13 9.21 7.40
C GLY A 163 11.41 8.08 8.12
N PHE A 164 11.64 6.84 7.69
CA PHE A 164 10.90 5.67 8.15
C PHE A 164 11.81 4.46 8.36
N ASP A 165 11.46 3.62 9.33
CA ASP A 165 11.93 2.24 9.38
C ASP A 165 10.89 1.33 8.74
N LEU A 166 11.27 0.59 7.70
CA LEU A 166 10.45 -0.41 7.03
C LEU A 166 10.69 -1.78 7.65
N ASP A 167 9.65 -2.34 8.25
CA ASP A 167 9.57 -3.71 8.74
C ASP A 167 8.76 -4.57 7.75
N TRP A 168 9.46 -5.40 6.99
CA TRP A 168 8.88 -6.28 5.99
C TRP A 168 8.28 -7.52 6.65
N LYS A 169 6.97 -7.71 6.45
CA LYS A 169 6.19 -8.83 6.97
C LYS A 169 6.10 -9.99 6.00
N GLY A 170 6.13 -9.69 4.69
CA GLY A 170 5.95 -10.67 3.63
C GLY A 170 4.50 -10.91 3.26
N PHE A 171 4.29 -11.73 2.23
CA PHE A 171 2.97 -12.07 1.73
C PHE A 171 2.30 -13.13 2.60
N THR A 172 0.97 -13.13 2.62
CA THR A 172 0.18 -14.18 3.27
C THR A 172 -0.70 -14.94 2.29
N ILE A 173 -0.87 -16.23 2.56
CA ILE A 173 -1.82 -17.15 1.91
C ILE A 173 -2.53 -17.90 3.04
N ASP A 174 -3.86 -17.88 3.04
CA ASP A 174 -4.70 -18.54 4.05
C ASP A 174 -4.31 -18.16 5.50
N GLY A 175 -4.04 -16.88 5.74
CA GLY A 175 -3.65 -16.31 7.03
C GLY A 175 -2.23 -16.66 7.49
N LYS A 176 -1.42 -17.30 6.64
CA LYS A 176 -0.05 -17.72 6.97
C LYS A 176 0.94 -17.01 6.07
N ILE A 177 2.09 -16.62 6.64
CA ILE A 177 3.19 -16.05 5.86
C ILE A 177 3.66 -17.07 4.83
N ALA A 178 3.67 -16.66 3.56
CA ALA A 178 4.21 -17.44 2.47
C ALA A 178 5.74 -17.29 2.48
N VAL A 179 6.39 -18.08 3.35
CA VAL A 179 7.81 -17.96 3.72
C VAL A 179 8.73 -17.94 2.50
N ASP A 180 8.45 -18.77 1.50
CA ASP A 180 9.24 -18.87 0.27
C ASP A 180 9.34 -17.54 -0.49
N TYR A 181 8.34 -16.66 -0.36
CA TYR A 181 8.28 -15.37 -1.03
C TYR A 181 8.55 -14.18 -0.10
N ALA A 182 8.49 -14.39 1.22
CA ALA A 182 8.75 -13.36 2.22
C ALA A 182 10.21 -12.87 2.19
N LEU A 183 11.16 -13.72 1.79
CA LEU A 183 12.58 -13.38 1.77
C LEU A 183 12.95 -12.30 0.75
N TYR A 184 12.19 -12.13 -0.34
CA TYR A 184 12.52 -11.16 -1.38
C TYR A 184 12.49 -9.73 -0.85
N GLY A 185 11.35 -9.30 -0.28
CA GLY A 185 11.26 -7.97 0.32
C GLY A 185 12.14 -7.83 1.57
N LYS A 186 12.40 -8.91 2.32
CA LYS A 186 13.29 -8.84 3.49
C LYS A 186 14.73 -8.47 3.12
N LYS A 187 15.23 -8.93 1.97
CA LYS A 187 16.59 -8.58 1.51
C LYS A 187 16.64 -7.17 0.89
N THR A 188 15.60 -6.81 0.15
CA THR A 188 15.63 -5.64 -0.74
C THR A 188 14.98 -4.40 -0.15
N LEU A 189 13.96 -4.54 0.70
CA LEU A 189 13.17 -3.42 1.21
C LEU A 189 13.31 -3.20 2.71
N GLU A 190 13.64 -4.21 3.50
CA GLU A 190 13.87 -4.04 4.94
C GLU A 190 14.93 -2.96 5.20
N GLY A 191 14.69 -2.09 6.18
CA GLY A 191 15.69 -1.15 6.70
C GLY A 191 15.18 0.26 6.94
N THR A 192 16.11 1.17 7.21
CA THR A 192 15.83 2.58 7.48
C THR A 192 15.91 3.39 6.19
N TYR A 193 14.91 4.24 5.98
CA TYR A 193 14.76 5.11 4.82
C TYR A 193 14.82 6.57 5.23
N LYS A 194 15.45 7.39 4.39
CA LYS A 194 15.49 8.84 4.55
C LYS A 194 14.78 9.48 3.37
N ARG A 195 14.14 10.63 3.63
CA ARG A 195 13.57 11.43 2.54
C ARG A 195 14.70 11.80 1.58
N LYS A 196 14.46 11.56 0.29
CA LYS A 196 15.38 11.92 -0.79
C LYS A 196 15.38 13.42 -1.02
#